data_AF-A0A5C0DSB0-F1
#
_entry.id   AF-A0A5C0DSB0-F1
#
_cell.length_a   1.000
_cell.length_b   1.000
_cell.length_c   1.000
_cell.angle_alpha   90.00
_cell.angle_beta   90.00
_cell.angle_gamma   90.00
#
_symmetry.space_group_name_H-M   'P 1'
#
loop_
_entity.id
_entity.type
_entity.pdbx_description
1 polymer ?
#
loop_
_entity_poly.entity_id
_entity_poly.type
_entity_poly.pdbx_seq_one_letter_code
_entity_poly.pdbx_strand_id
1 'polypeptide(L)'
;MNSKKWTLDEVNARLKAGNIGVVVYQRGELLAAALRYRLSLRATFPPKPGIDKPPYQQLLSLGIYANPAGLQFAESEAKKVGGLLAQGKFEWSEYLVKELAITENTTDNAKLWIEKFEADYYNRKGKTPTTETTWKSD
;
A
#
# COMPACT_ATOMS: atom_id res chain seq x y z
N MET A 1 17.58 31.47 -15.70
CA MET A 1 17.49 30.25 -14.86
C MET A 1 16.23 29.50 -15.28
N ASN A 2 16.35 28.38 -15.99
CA ASN A 2 15.17 27.59 -16.37
C ASN A 2 14.60 26.96 -15.10
N SER A 3 13.49 27.50 -14.62
CA SER A 3 12.71 26.89 -13.54
C SER A 3 12.33 25.48 -13.99
N LYS A 4 12.88 24.47 -13.31
CA LYS A 4 12.57 23.07 -13.59
C LYS A 4 11.07 22.90 -13.33
N LYS A 5 10.30 22.67 -14.40
CA LYS A 5 8.88 22.42 -14.28
C LYS A 5 8.69 21.04 -13.63
N TRP A 6 7.86 21.04 -12.59
CA TRP A 6 7.55 19.87 -11.77
C TRP A 6 6.12 19.46 -12.05
N THR A 7 5.92 18.83 -13.20
CA THR A 7 4.69 18.14 -13.57
C THR A 7 4.94 16.63 -13.62
N LEU A 8 3.87 15.85 -13.43
CA LEU A 8 3.95 14.38 -13.49
C LEU A 8 4.49 13.89 -14.84
N ASP A 9 4.02 14.49 -15.93
CA ASP A 9 4.40 14.12 -17.29
C ASP A 9 5.88 14.40 -17.57
N GLU A 10 6.40 15.55 -17.14
CA GLU A 10 7.81 15.88 -17.32
C GLU A 10 8.72 15.00 -16.46
N VAL A 11 8.30 14.63 -15.24
CA VAL A 11 9.02 13.66 -14.42
C VAL A 11 9.10 12.31 -15.14
N ASN A 12 7.97 11.81 -15.62
CA ASN A 12 7.92 10.53 -16.34
C ASN A 12 8.69 10.58 -17.67
N ALA A 13 8.67 11.70 -18.39
CA ALA A 13 9.47 11.91 -19.59
C ALA A 13 10.97 11.83 -19.27
N ARG A 14 11.42 12.42 -18.15
CA ARG A 14 12.82 12.32 -17.69
C ARG A 14 13.21 10.90 -17.31
N LEU A 15 12.34 10.16 -16.61
CA LEU A 15 12.59 8.76 -16.25
C LEU A 15 12.69 7.88 -17.51
N LYS A 16 11.81 8.11 -18.49
CA LYS A 16 11.84 7.43 -19.79
C LYS A 16 13.12 7.76 -20.57
N ALA A 17 13.55 9.03 -20.59
CA ALA A 17 14.81 9.42 -21.23
C ALA A 17 16.04 8.77 -20.58
N GLY A 18 15.96 8.43 -19.29
CA GLY A 18 16.98 7.65 -18.58
C GLY A 18 16.84 6.13 -18.72
N ASN A 19 15.90 5.62 -19.53
CA ASN A 19 15.58 4.19 -19.65
C ASN A 19 15.27 3.51 -18.29
N ILE A 20 14.66 4.26 -17.37
CA ILE A 20 14.28 3.73 -16.06
C ILE A 20 12.91 3.08 -16.18
N GLY A 21 12.82 1.78 -15.88
CA GLY A 21 11.60 0.98 -15.93
C GLY A 21 10.58 1.27 -14.81
N VAL A 22 10.64 2.46 -14.20
CA VAL A 22 9.80 2.89 -13.08
C VAL A 22 9.06 4.17 -13.48
N VAL A 23 7.75 4.19 -13.25
CA VAL A 23 6.87 5.32 -13.57
C VAL A 23 6.33 5.93 -12.30
N VAL A 24 6.31 7.25 -12.19
CA VAL A 24 5.61 7.95 -11.10
C VAL A 24 4.11 7.98 -11.43
N TYR A 25 3.30 7.53 -10.48
CA TYR A 25 1.85 7.44 -10.58
C TYR A 25 1.21 8.27 -9.48
N GLN A 26 0.23 9.09 -9.84
CA GLN A 26 -0.54 9.90 -8.90
C GLN A 26 -1.86 9.19 -8.56
N ARG A 27 -2.13 8.99 -7.27
CA ARG A 27 -3.40 8.46 -6.75
C ARG A 27 -4.08 9.50 -5.89
N GLY A 28 -5.38 9.72 -6.10
CA GLY A 28 -6.20 10.50 -5.17
C GLY A 28 -6.73 9.60 -4.07
N GLU A 29 -6.71 10.06 -2.82
CA GLU A 29 -7.43 9.42 -1.73
C GLU A 29 -8.50 10.39 -1.21
N LEU A 30 -9.75 9.91 -1.17
CA LEU A 30 -10.89 10.62 -0.58
C LEU A 30 -10.87 10.41 0.94
N LEU A 31 -9.87 10.97 1.63
CA LEU A 31 -9.87 11.01 3.10
C LEU A 31 -10.52 12.31 3.57
N ALA A 32 -11.85 12.22 3.77
CA ALA A 32 -12.83 13.02 4.54
C ALA A 32 -12.67 14.53 4.86
N ALA A 33 -11.61 15.25 4.47
CA ALA A 33 -11.50 16.69 4.74
C ALA A 33 -10.64 17.48 3.72
N ALA A 34 -9.94 16.83 2.79
CA ALA A 34 -9.24 17.51 1.70
C ALA A 34 -8.91 16.52 0.58
N LEU A 35 -9.15 16.90 -0.69
CA LEU A 35 -8.60 16.17 -1.83
C LEU A 35 -7.08 16.26 -1.79
N ARG A 36 -6.43 15.19 -1.34
CA ARG A 36 -4.97 15.09 -1.30
C ARG A 36 -4.52 13.98 -2.22
N TYR A 37 -3.85 14.36 -3.29
CA TYR A 37 -3.21 13.42 -4.20
C TYR A 37 -1.89 12.93 -3.59
N ARG A 38 -1.69 11.62 -3.59
CA ARG A 38 -0.48 10.93 -3.18
C ARG A 38 0.28 10.42 -4.39
N LEU A 39 1.60 10.27 -4.25
CA LEU A 39 2.45 9.70 -5.29
C LEU A 39 2.84 8.25 -4.95
N SER A 40 2.95 7.44 -5.99
CA SER A 40 3.37 6.05 -5.96
C SER A 40 4.31 5.75 -7.13
N LEU A 41 5.10 4.70 -7.03
CA LEU A 41 5.95 4.21 -8.12
C LEU A 41 5.32 2.95 -8.72
N ARG A 42 5.22 2.88 -10.04
CA ARG A 42 4.72 1.71 -10.78
C ARG A 42 5.88 1.08 -11.55
N ALA A 43 6.16 -0.18 -11.27
CA ALA A 43 7.19 -0.95 -11.96
C ALA A 43 6.85 -2.45 -11.90
N THR A 44 7.61 -3.27 -12.62
CA THR A 44 7.60 -4.72 -12.41
C THR A 44 8.51 -5.02 -11.23
N PHE A 45 7.90 -5.37 -10.10
CA PHE A 45 8.61 -5.69 -8.88
C PHE A 45 8.68 -7.22 -8.70
N PRO A 46 9.69 -7.74 -7.97
CA PRO A 46 9.65 -9.11 -7.51
C PRO A 46 8.38 -9.36 -6.68
N PRO A 47 7.91 -10.62 -6.57
CA PRO A 47 6.81 -10.95 -5.67
C PRO A 47 7.12 -10.49 -4.25
N LYS A 48 6.07 -10.15 -3.50
CA LYS A 48 6.22 -9.86 -2.08
C LYS A 48 6.64 -11.13 -1.33
N PRO A 49 7.39 -10.99 -0.22
CA PRO A 49 7.74 -12.14 0.62
C PRO A 49 6.50 -12.95 1.02
N GLY A 50 6.57 -14.27 0.90
CA GLY A 50 5.45 -15.18 1.23
C GLY A 50 4.41 -15.37 0.12
N ILE A 51 4.57 -14.72 -1.04
CA ILE A 51 3.69 -14.93 -2.20
C ILE A 51 4.46 -15.66 -3.30
N ASP A 52 4.01 -16.86 -3.66
CA ASP A 52 4.54 -17.61 -4.79
C ASP A 52 3.87 -17.15 -6.09
N LYS A 53 4.35 -16.04 -6.64
CA LYS A 53 3.91 -15.49 -7.93
C LYS A 53 5.11 -15.00 -8.74
N PRO A 54 5.05 -15.07 -10.08
CA PRO A 54 6.08 -14.45 -10.91
C PRO A 54 6.10 -12.93 -10.70
N PRO A 55 7.23 -12.25 -11.00
CA PRO A 55 7.30 -10.79 -10.99
C PRO A 55 6.18 -10.18 -11.82
N TYR A 56 5.51 -9.18 -11.27
CA TYR A 56 4.37 -8.54 -11.90
C TYR A 56 4.37 -7.04 -11.62
N GLN A 57 3.58 -6.32 -12.41
CA GLN A 57 3.50 -4.88 -12.28
C GLN A 57 2.77 -4.52 -10.98
N GLN A 58 3.47 -3.82 -10.09
CA GLN A 58 2.97 -3.41 -8.78
C GLN A 58 3.11 -1.90 -8.60
N LEU A 59 2.37 -1.39 -7.62
CA LEU A 59 2.46 -0.02 -7.13
C LEU A 59 3.13 -0.02 -5.76
N LEU A 60 4.14 0.82 -5.63
CA LEU A 60 4.83 1.11 -4.39
C LEU A 60 4.42 2.51 -3.90
N SER A 61 3.72 2.59 -2.77
CA SER A 61 3.29 3.87 -2.19
C SER A 61 4.47 4.60 -1.56
N LEU A 62 4.66 5.88 -1.89
CA LEU A 62 5.72 6.70 -1.29
C LEU A 62 5.23 7.49 -0.06
N GLY A 63 3.92 7.53 0.20
CA GLY A 63 3.36 8.30 1.31
C GLY A 63 3.51 9.82 1.18
N ILE A 64 3.96 10.35 0.04
CA ILE A 64 4.15 11.79 -0.20
C ILE A 64 3.01 12.40 -1.00
N TYR A 65 2.82 13.72 -0.88
CA TYR A 65 1.82 14.47 -1.64
C TYR A 65 2.28 14.80 -3.06
N ALA A 66 1.35 14.93 -4.00
CA ALA A 66 1.58 15.34 -5.38
C ALA A 66 1.76 16.88 -5.48
N ASN A 67 2.78 17.40 -4.81
CA ASN A 67 3.25 18.77 -4.96
C ASN A 67 4.64 18.79 -5.62
N PRO A 68 5.19 19.94 -6.05
CA PRO A 68 6.48 20.00 -6.73
C PRO A 68 7.64 19.33 -5.97
N ALA A 69 7.69 19.50 -4.64
CA ALA A 69 8.71 18.86 -3.80
C ALA A 69 8.52 17.33 -3.74
N GLY A 70 7.27 16.85 -3.68
CA GLY A 70 6.94 15.43 -3.73
C GLY A 70 7.26 14.82 -5.08
N LEU A 71 7.05 15.53 -6.19
CA LEU A 71 7.44 15.09 -7.52
C LEU A 71 8.97 15.01 -7.68
N GLN A 72 9.71 15.93 -7.08
CA GLN A 72 11.17 15.87 -7.02
C GLN A 72 11.66 14.65 -6.25
N PHE A 73 11.08 14.40 -5.07
CA PHE A 73 11.40 13.22 -4.27
C PHE A 73 11.02 11.92 -5.01
N ALA A 74 9.85 11.87 -5.65
CA ALA A 74 9.43 10.72 -6.43
C ALA A 74 10.37 10.43 -7.60
N GLU A 75 10.88 11.46 -8.28
CA GLU A 75 11.88 11.29 -9.35
C GLU A 75 13.18 10.67 -8.81
N SER A 76 13.70 11.13 -7.67
CA SER A 76 14.90 10.55 -7.06
C SER A 76 14.68 9.12 -6.61
N GLU A 77 13.52 8.84 -6.00
CA GLU A 77 13.21 7.50 -5.51
C GLU A 77 13.00 6.52 -6.67
N ALA A 78 12.36 6.95 -7.76
CA ALA A 78 12.21 6.16 -8.97
C ALA A 78 13.57 5.77 -9.58
N LYS A 79 14.55 6.68 -9.57
CA LYS A 79 15.93 6.39 -10.01
C LYS A 79 16.60 5.36 -9.10
N LYS A 80 16.48 5.51 -7.78
CA LYS A 80 17.03 4.55 -6.80
C LYS A 80 16.42 3.16 -7.00
N VAL A 81 15.10 3.07 -6.99
CA VAL A 81 14.35 1.81 -7.17
C VAL A 81 14.66 1.18 -8.52
N GLY A 82 14.71 1.96 -9.60
CA GLY A 82 15.07 1.49 -10.92
C GLY A 82 16.48 0.86 -10.96
N GLY A 83 17.44 1.48 -10.28
CA GLY A 83 18.79 0.93 -10.13
C GLY A 83 18.83 -0.37 -9.34
N LEU A 84 18.06 -0.46 -8.24
CA LEU A 84 17.95 -1.68 -7.42
C LEU A 84 17.31 -2.84 -8.21
N LEU A 85 16.24 -2.56 -8.96
CA LEU A 85 15.57 -3.54 -9.81
C LEU A 85 16.50 -4.04 -10.93
N ALA A 86 17.25 -3.13 -11.57
CA ALA A 86 18.22 -3.49 -12.61
C ALA A 86 19.37 -4.36 -12.06
N GLN A 87 19.76 -4.17 -10.79
CA GLN A 87 20.77 -4.99 -10.13
C GLN A 87 20.22 -6.31 -9.55
N GLY A 88 18.90 -6.52 -9.57
CA GLY A 88 18.27 -7.66 -8.90
C GLY A 88 18.41 -7.63 -7.36
N LYS A 89 18.64 -6.44 -6.78
CA LYS A 89 18.86 -6.22 -5.33
C LYS A 89 17.71 -5.49 -4.66
N PHE A 90 16.55 -5.45 -5.30
CA PHE A 90 15.39 -4.80 -4.72
C PHE A 90 14.83 -5.65 -3.58
N GLU A 91 14.75 -5.06 -2.39
CA GLU A 91 14.22 -5.69 -1.18
C GLU A 91 12.94 -4.97 -0.73
N TRP A 92 11.84 -5.72 -0.59
CA TRP A 92 10.57 -5.16 -0.14
C TRP A 92 10.63 -4.64 1.30
N SER A 93 11.51 -5.18 2.14
CA SER A 93 11.66 -4.81 3.55
C SER A 93 12.05 -3.34 3.76
N GLU A 94 12.71 -2.70 2.79
CA GLU A 94 13.05 -1.26 2.85
C GLU A 94 11.84 -0.35 2.64
N TYR A 95 10.79 -0.89 2.01
CA TYR A 95 9.68 -0.13 1.44
C TYR A 95 8.33 -0.48 2.04
N LEU A 96 8.20 -1.68 2.59
CA LEU A 96 7.14 -2.03 3.50
C LEU A 96 7.42 -1.25 4.78
N VAL A 97 6.66 -0.17 4.99
CA VAL A 97 6.56 0.45 6.30
C VAL A 97 6.34 -0.69 7.30
N LYS A 98 7.17 -0.76 8.35
CA LYS A 98 6.81 -1.45 9.58
C LYS A 98 5.53 -0.78 10.06
N GLU A 99 4.38 -1.26 9.60
CA GLU A 99 3.06 -0.92 10.10
C GLU A 99 2.92 -1.58 11.49
N LEU A 100 3.83 -1.21 12.39
CA LEU A 100 3.99 -1.64 13.77
C LEU A 100 4.06 -0.43 14.72
N ALA A 101 3.58 0.73 14.30
CA ALA A 101 3.55 1.91 15.19
C ALA A 101 2.40 2.89 14.91
N ILE A 102 1.35 2.48 14.20
CA ILE A 102 0.08 3.20 14.20
C ILE A 102 -1.00 2.16 14.52
N THR A 103 -1.49 2.21 15.75
CA THR A 103 -2.50 1.37 16.39
C THR A 103 -2.10 -0.08 16.72
N GLU A 104 -1.18 -0.22 17.69
CA GLU A 104 -1.46 -1.14 18.80
C GLU A 104 -2.91 -0.89 19.26
N ASN A 105 -3.74 -1.94 19.25
CA ASN A 105 -5.19 -1.99 19.58
C ASN A 105 -6.21 -2.11 18.44
N THR A 106 -5.87 -2.68 17.28
CA THR A 106 -6.92 -3.34 16.49
C THR A 106 -6.39 -4.53 15.69
N THR A 107 -5.76 -5.50 16.37
CA THR A 107 -5.83 -6.89 15.88
C THR A 107 -7.23 -7.41 16.17
N ASP A 108 -8.25 -6.81 15.55
CA ASP A 108 -9.50 -7.51 15.34
C ASP A 108 -9.22 -8.59 14.27
N ASN A 109 -8.57 -9.67 14.69
CA ASN A 109 -8.49 -10.87 13.86
C ASN A 109 -9.92 -11.42 13.69
N ALA A 110 -10.18 -12.14 12.60
CA ALA A 110 -11.50 -12.73 12.35
C ALA A 110 -12.02 -13.52 13.57
N LYS A 111 -11.11 -14.13 14.32
CA LYS A 111 -11.40 -14.82 15.58
C LYS A 111 -12.01 -13.91 16.66
N LEU A 112 -11.49 -12.70 16.86
CA LEU A 112 -12.00 -11.73 17.84
C LEU A 112 -13.40 -11.24 17.46
N TRP A 113 -13.66 -11.06 16.16
CA TRP A 113 -15.01 -10.76 15.68
C TRP A 113 -15.97 -11.94 15.87
N ILE A 114 -15.52 -13.16 15.63
CA ILE A 114 -16.30 -14.38 15.89
C ILE A 114 -16.63 -14.49 17.38
N GLU A 115 -15.66 -14.28 18.28
CA GLU A 115 -15.86 -14.34 19.74
C GLU A 115 -16.82 -13.23 20.24
N LYS A 116 -16.66 -12.00 19.74
CA LYS A 116 -17.58 -10.89 20.04
C LYS A 116 -19.01 -11.19 19.55
N PHE A 117 -19.13 -11.72 18.35
CA PHE A 117 -20.42 -12.09 17.77
C PHE A 117 -21.07 -13.26 18.52
N GLU A 118 -20.29 -14.27 18.93
CA GLU A 118 -20.73 -15.39 19.74
C GLU A 118 -21.32 -14.91 21.07
N ALA A 119 -20.60 -14.03 21.76
CA ALA A 119 -21.03 -13.47 23.03
C ALA A 119 -22.33 -12.65 22.88
N ASP A 120 -22.44 -11.80 21.86
CA ASP A 120 -23.66 -11.03 21.58
C ASP A 120 -24.84 -11.93 21.18
N TYR A 121 -24.61 -12.96 20.38
CA TYR A 121 -25.62 -13.95 19.97
C TYR A 121 -26.24 -14.65 21.19
N TYR A 122 -25.40 -15.19 22.09
CA TYR A 122 -25.88 -15.86 23.29
C TYR A 122 -26.48 -14.89 24.32
N ASN A 123 -25.99 -13.65 24.42
CA ASN A 123 -26.60 -12.63 25.28
C ASN A 123 -28.02 -12.27 24.85
N ARG A 124 -28.31 -12.25 23.54
CA ARG A 124 -29.65 -11.93 23.02
C ARG A 124 -30.62 -13.10 23.05
N LYS A 125 -30.14 -14.31 22.75
CA LYS A 125 -30.99 -15.50 22.56
C LYS A 125 -31.05 -16.42 23.79
N GLY A 126 -30.11 -16.28 24.71
CA GLY A 126 -29.91 -17.23 25.81
C GLY A 126 -29.22 -18.50 25.33
N LYS A 127 -28.43 -19.11 26.23
CA LYS A 127 -27.72 -20.36 25.93
C LYS A 127 -28.64 -21.55 26.20
N THR A 128 -29.24 -22.09 25.14
CA THR A 128 -30.14 -23.24 25.18
C THR A 128 -29.65 -24.29 24.18
N PRO A 129 -30.06 -25.56 24.32
CA PRO A 129 -29.62 -26.62 23.40
C PRO A 129 -29.92 -26.32 21.93
N THR A 130 -31.01 -25.59 21.66
CA THR A 130 -31.43 -25.18 20.32
C THR A 130 -30.58 -24.04 19.76
N THR A 131 -30.19 -23.06 20.57
CA THR A 131 -29.33 -21.95 20.11
C THR A 131 -27.88 -22.40 19.90
N GLU A 132 -27.40 -23.38 20.66
CA GLU A 132 -26.09 -24.00 20.43
C GLU A 132 -26.04 -24.82 19.12
N THR A 133 -27.12 -25.50 18.76
CA THR A 133 -27.18 -26.19 17.45
C THR A 133 -27.15 -25.21 16.29
N THR A 134 -27.88 -24.09 16.39
CA THR A 134 -27.88 -23.06 15.34
C THR A 134 -26.49 -22.45 15.16
N TRP A 135 -25.80 -22.09 16.24
CA TRP A 135 -24.44 -21.53 16.17
C TRP A 135 -23.41 -22.48 15.52
N LYS A 136 -23.59 -23.80 15.65
CA LYS A 136 -22.69 -24.80 15.08
C LYS A 136 -22.98 -25.15 13.61
N SER A 137 -24.16 -24.79 13.10
CA SER A 137 -24.64 -25.17 11.77
C SER A 137 -24.73 -24.03 10.76
N ASP A 138 -24.72 -22.79 11.22
CA ASP A 138 -24.85 -21.54 10.44
C ASP A 138 -23.47 -20.89 10.23
#